data_AF-A0A453GPS8-F1
#
_entry.id   AF-A0A453GPS8-F1
#
_cell.length_a   1.000
_cell.length_b   1.000
_cell.length_c   1.000
_cell.angle_alpha   90.00
_cell.angle_beta   90.00
_cell.angle_gamma   90.00
#
_symmetry.space_group_name_H-M   'P 1'
#
loop_
_entity.id
_entity.type
_entity.pdbx_description
1 polymer ?
#
loop_
_entity_poly.entity_id
_entity_poly.type
_entity_poly.pdbx_seq_one_letter_code
_entity_poly.pdbx_strand_id
1 'polypeptide(L)'
;RSFDHMLGWMKRLNPAIDGVTGAEWNPANASDPAAGPRVYFGDGAQFVDPDPGHSYQEIRQQIFGSDDASGPPRMNGFVQQARSIGGGNMTDAVMNGFAPDSVAVYRELVAQFAVCDRWFASVPSSTQPNRLFVHSGTSGGATSNNPE
;
A
#
# COMPACT_ATOMS: atom_id res chain seq x y z
N ARG A 1 -6.27 -2.74 0.93
CA ARG A 1 -5.13 -3.48 0.33
C ARG A 1 -4.62 -2.71 -0.89
N SER A 2 -3.30 -2.63 -1.08
CA SER A 2 -2.67 -1.92 -2.20
C SER A 2 -2.51 -2.79 -3.46
N PHE A 3 -2.06 -2.19 -4.56
CA PHE A 3 -1.72 -2.93 -5.79
C PHE A 3 -0.62 -3.96 -5.53
N ASP A 4 0.48 -3.56 -4.90
CA ASP A 4 1.61 -4.46 -4.59
C ASP A 4 1.18 -5.65 -3.72
N HIS A 5 0.25 -5.41 -2.79
CA HIS A 5 -0.33 -6.44 -1.93
C HIS A 5 -1.03 -7.56 -2.71
N MET A 6 -1.75 -7.20 -3.77
CA MET A 6 -2.60 -8.15 -4.51
C MET A 6 -1.93 -8.67 -5.78
N LEU A 7 -1.26 -7.79 -6.52
CA LEU A 7 -0.79 -8.04 -7.88
C LEU A 7 0.72 -7.77 -8.06
N GLY A 8 1.41 -7.25 -7.05
CA GLY A 8 2.84 -6.89 -7.17
C GLY A 8 3.70 -8.04 -7.68
N TRP A 9 3.51 -9.25 -7.14
CA TRP A 9 4.28 -10.43 -7.54
C TRP A 9 3.86 -11.03 -8.89
N MET A 10 2.78 -10.55 -9.50
CA MET A 10 2.39 -10.97 -10.85
C MET A 10 3.40 -10.51 -11.91
N LYS A 11 4.32 -9.59 -11.58
CA LYS A 11 5.47 -9.24 -12.42
C LYS A 11 6.31 -10.46 -12.81
N ARG A 12 6.38 -11.49 -11.95
CA ARG A 12 7.05 -12.77 -12.26
C ARG A 12 6.43 -13.49 -13.47
N LEU A 13 5.15 -13.27 -13.73
CA LEU A 13 4.39 -13.88 -14.83
C LEU A 13 4.30 -12.97 -16.04
N ASN A 14 4.12 -11.67 -15.81
CA ASN A 14 4.08 -10.64 -16.84
C ASN A 14 5.05 -9.51 -16.48
N PRO A 15 6.28 -9.50 -17.04
CA PRO A 15 7.28 -8.48 -16.73
C PRO A 15 6.89 -7.05 -17.09
N ALA A 16 5.86 -6.86 -17.93
CA ALA A 16 5.35 -5.55 -18.30
C ALA A 16 4.58 -4.87 -17.16
N ILE A 17 4.14 -5.64 -16.15
CA ILE A 17 3.48 -5.08 -14.95
C ILE A 17 4.50 -4.29 -14.14
N ASP A 18 4.12 -3.06 -13.76
CA ASP A 18 4.80 -2.24 -12.76
C ASP A 18 4.55 -2.79 -11.34
N GLY A 19 5.15 -3.95 -11.05
CA GLY A 19 5.06 -4.64 -9.76
C GLY A 19 6.42 -4.80 -9.08
N VAL A 20 6.48 -5.68 -8.08
CA VAL A 20 7.65 -5.85 -7.21
C VAL A 20 8.65 -6.88 -7.76
N THR A 21 9.92 -6.66 -7.42
CA THR A 21 11.06 -7.50 -7.79
C THR A 21 11.64 -8.27 -6.60
N GLY A 22 11.29 -7.86 -5.37
CA GLY A 22 11.90 -8.32 -4.12
C GLY A 22 13.07 -7.45 -3.66
N ALA A 23 13.44 -6.43 -4.44
CA ALA A 23 14.42 -5.43 -4.02
C ALA A 23 13.79 -4.27 -3.24
N GLU A 24 12.46 -4.18 -3.22
CA GLU A 24 11.70 -3.11 -2.56
C GLU A 24 11.74 -3.30 -1.04
N TRP A 25 11.94 -2.20 -0.31
CA TRP A 25 12.03 -2.22 1.14
C TRP A 25 11.57 -0.89 1.77
N ASN A 26 11.29 -0.92 3.07
CA ASN A 26 11.03 0.26 3.87
C ASN A 26 11.94 0.30 5.11
N PRO A 27 12.40 1.48 5.54
CA PRO A 27 13.17 1.61 6.77
C PRO A 27 12.27 1.39 8.00
N ALA A 28 12.85 0.87 9.06
CA ALA A 28 12.24 0.84 10.38
C ALA A 28 11.84 2.24 10.93
N ASN A 29 12.61 3.27 10.54
CA ASN A 29 12.42 4.67 10.92
C ASN A 29 12.71 5.55 9.70
N ALA A 30 11.72 6.31 9.25
CA ALA A 30 11.84 7.14 8.05
C ALA A 30 12.67 8.42 8.27
N SER A 31 12.81 8.88 9.52
CA SER A 31 13.65 10.03 9.88
C SER A 31 15.14 9.69 9.86
N ASP A 32 15.48 8.42 10.08
CA ASP A 32 16.85 7.91 9.95
C ASP A 32 16.86 6.55 9.22
N PRO A 33 16.73 6.56 7.88
CA PRO A 33 16.65 5.33 7.09
C PRO A 33 17.93 4.49 7.12
N ALA A 34 19.06 5.06 7.54
CA ALA A 34 20.35 4.40 7.54
C ALA A 34 20.67 3.70 8.87
N ALA A 35 20.13 4.19 9.99
CA ALA A 35 20.41 3.61 11.31
C ALA A 35 19.64 2.32 11.63
N GLY A 36 18.57 2.01 10.88
CA GLY A 36 17.67 0.88 11.17
C GLY A 36 17.76 -0.29 10.17
N PRO A 37 17.18 -1.44 10.51
CA PRO A 37 17.05 -2.54 9.56
C PRO A 37 16.14 -2.14 8.39
N ARG A 38 16.48 -2.65 7.21
CA ARG A 38 15.61 -2.63 6.03
C ARG A 38 14.61 -3.77 6.15
N VAL A 39 13.33 -3.47 6.02
CA VAL A 39 12.28 -4.49 5.92
C VAL A 39 11.95 -4.64 4.44
N TYR A 40 12.28 -5.79 3.87
CA TYR A 40 12.04 -6.08 2.47
C TYR A 40 10.61 -6.55 2.25
N PHE A 41 10.06 -6.23 1.07
CA PHE A 41 8.74 -6.68 0.67
C PHE A 41 8.77 -8.17 0.29
N GLY A 42 7.93 -8.98 0.93
CA GLY A 42 7.86 -10.44 0.73
C GLY A 42 6.57 -10.90 0.06
N ASP A 43 6.44 -12.22 -0.14
CA ASP A 43 5.26 -12.87 -0.70
C ASP A 43 4.43 -13.67 0.35
N GLY A 44 4.61 -13.34 1.63
CA GLY A 44 4.00 -14.03 2.78
C GLY A 44 2.61 -13.53 3.19
N ALA A 45 1.87 -12.84 2.30
CA ALA A 45 0.58 -12.26 2.68
C ALA A 45 -0.45 -13.33 3.08
N GLN A 46 -1.26 -13.01 4.09
CA GLN A 46 -2.31 -13.88 4.60
C GLN A 46 -3.71 -13.36 4.22
N PHE A 47 -4.67 -14.27 4.06
CA PHE A 47 -6.05 -13.92 3.73
C PHE A 47 -6.74 -13.15 4.86
N VAL A 48 -6.43 -13.51 6.11
CA VAL A 48 -6.83 -12.78 7.30
C VAL A 48 -5.62 -11.96 7.73
N ASP A 49 -5.75 -10.66 7.59
CA ASP A 49 -4.65 -9.70 7.76
C ASP A 49 -5.18 -8.58 8.66
N PRO A 50 -4.42 -8.08 9.64
CA PRO A 50 -4.83 -6.93 10.44
C PRO A 50 -5.11 -5.72 9.53
N ASP A 51 -6.00 -4.84 9.99
CA ASP A 51 -6.43 -3.63 9.26
C ASP A 51 -5.39 -2.52 9.42
N PRO A 52 -4.57 -2.22 8.40
CA PRO A 52 -3.56 -1.18 8.51
C PRO A 52 -4.19 0.20 8.51
N GLY A 53 -3.46 1.19 9.00
CA GLY A 53 -3.91 2.57 9.02
C GLY A 53 -4.24 3.05 7.61
N HIS A 54 -5.45 3.58 7.46
CA HIS A 54 -6.00 4.03 6.19
C HIS A 54 -6.79 5.35 6.33
N SER A 55 -6.56 6.07 7.44
CA SER A 55 -6.94 7.48 7.54
C SER A 55 -6.03 8.36 6.69
N TYR A 56 -6.48 9.60 6.43
CA TYR A 56 -5.67 10.59 5.71
C TYR A 56 -4.31 10.84 6.41
N GLN A 57 -4.30 10.95 7.73
CA GLN A 57 -3.10 11.20 8.53
C GLN A 57 -2.11 10.04 8.44
N GLU A 58 -2.60 8.81 8.53
CA GLU A 58 -1.76 7.61 8.45
C GLU A 58 -1.20 7.40 7.04
N ILE A 59 -2.03 7.56 6.01
CA ILE A 59 -1.57 7.43 4.62
C ILE A 59 -0.55 8.53 4.30
N ARG A 60 -0.72 9.76 4.83
CA ARG A 60 0.29 10.81 4.74
C ARG A 60 1.62 10.35 5.36
N GLN A 61 1.59 9.78 6.56
CA GLN A 61 2.82 9.27 7.19
C GLN A 61 3.45 8.15 6.35
N GLN A 62 2.67 7.25 5.77
CA GLN A 62 3.16 6.18 4.90
C GLN A 62 3.88 6.73 3.64
N ILE A 63 3.29 7.75 3.01
CA ILE A 63 3.80 8.37 1.77
C ILE A 63 5.03 9.23 2.04
N PHE A 64 5.02 10.06 3.09
CA PHE A 64 6.06 11.07 3.33
C PHE A 64 7.10 10.66 4.38
N GLY A 65 6.83 9.61 5.16
CA GLY A 65 7.66 9.20 6.30
C GLY A 65 7.54 10.12 7.52
N SER A 66 6.67 11.13 7.46
CA SER A 66 6.45 12.10 8.53
C SER A 66 5.06 12.73 8.44
N ASP A 67 4.68 13.51 9.45
CA ASP A 67 3.47 14.33 9.41
C ASP A 67 3.58 15.57 8.51
N ASP A 68 4.80 15.92 8.11
CA ASP A 68 5.06 17.00 7.18
C ASP A 68 5.02 16.47 5.73
N ALA A 69 4.05 16.96 4.97
CA ALA A 69 3.84 16.65 3.57
C ALA A 69 4.42 17.71 2.61
N SER A 70 5.24 18.65 3.11
CA SER A 70 5.90 19.68 2.30
C SER A 70 7.09 19.12 1.49
N GLY A 71 7.69 18.03 1.97
CA GLY A 71 8.80 17.34 1.31
C GLY A 71 8.35 16.41 0.17
N PRO A 72 9.30 15.74 -0.51
CA PRO A 72 8.95 14.77 -1.54
C PRO A 72 8.27 13.52 -0.95
N PRO A 73 7.31 12.88 -1.67
CA PRO A 73 6.67 11.63 -1.26
C PRO A 73 7.62 10.45 -1.45
N ARG A 74 8.40 10.11 -0.41
CA ARG A 74 9.46 9.08 -0.48
C ARG A 74 8.97 7.65 -0.40
N MET A 75 7.69 7.43 -0.08
CA MET A 75 7.07 6.11 0.09
C MET A 75 7.79 5.23 1.14
N ASN A 76 8.39 5.87 2.15
CA ASN A 76 9.30 5.22 3.10
C ASN A 76 8.78 5.15 4.54
N GLY A 77 7.48 5.40 4.76
CA GLY A 77 6.86 5.44 6.09
C GLY A 77 5.96 4.26 6.45
N PHE A 78 5.77 3.28 5.55
CA PHE A 78 4.86 2.14 5.76
C PHE A 78 5.21 1.33 7.00
N VAL A 79 6.48 0.97 7.18
CA VAL A 79 6.91 0.19 8.35
C VAL A 79 6.84 1.01 9.64
N GLN A 80 7.22 2.29 9.57
CA GLN A 80 7.12 3.19 10.72
C GLN A 80 5.66 3.31 11.20
N GLN A 81 4.72 3.51 10.28
CA GLN A 81 3.29 3.64 10.60
C GLN A 81 2.69 2.31 11.07
N ALA A 82 3.03 1.19 10.44
CA ALA A 82 2.59 -0.14 10.89
C ALA A 82 3.02 -0.43 12.33
N ARG A 83 4.25 -0.07 12.69
CA ARG A 83 4.78 -0.26 14.04
C ARG A 83 4.07 0.59 15.09
N SER A 84 3.57 1.77 14.73
CA SER A 84 2.86 2.64 15.68
C SER A 84 1.47 2.13 16.04
N ILE A 85 0.84 1.31 15.18
CA ILE A 85 -0.52 0.79 15.39
C ILE A 85 -0.58 -0.67 15.84
N GLY A 86 0.39 -1.52 15.48
CA GLY A 86 0.29 -2.96 15.71
C GLY A 86 1.60 -3.76 15.71
N GLY A 87 2.75 -3.08 15.74
CA GLY A 87 4.06 -3.73 15.89
C GLY A 87 4.44 -4.71 14.77
N GLY A 88 4.97 -5.88 15.14
CA GLY A 88 5.52 -6.87 14.21
C GLY A 88 4.50 -7.49 13.25
N ASN A 89 3.35 -7.93 13.78
CA ASN A 89 2.27 -8.51 12.96
C ASN A 89 1.78 -7.50 11.91
N MET A 90 1.61 -6.23 12.28
CA MET A 90 1.25 -5.18 11.33
C MET A 90 2.35 -4.90 10.30
N THR A 91 3.62 -4.99 10.70
CA THR A 91 4.75 -4.84 9.77
C THR A 91 4.72 -5.92 8.70
N ASP A 92 4.47 -7.18 9.09
CA ASP A 92 4.37 -8.30 8.17
C ASP A 92 3.16 -8.13 7.24
N ALA A 93 2.03 -7.67 7.78
CA ALA A 93 0.81 -7.38 7.01
C ALA A 93 1.04 -6.35 5.89
N VAL A 94 1.74 -5.25 6.17
CA VAL A 94 1.96 -4.18 5.17
C VAL A 94 3.13 -4.46 4.23
N MET A 95 4.10 -5.28 4.64
CA MET A 95 5.32 -5.58 3.85
C MET A 95 5.27 -6.94 3.16
N ASN A 96 4.10 -7.55 3.00
CA ASN A 96 3.96 -8.77 2.21
C ASN A 96 2.79 -8.66 1.23
N GLY A 97 3.00 -9.13 0.01
CA GLY A 97 1.95 -9.33 -1.00
C GLY A 97 1.63 -10.81 -1.21
N PHE A 98 0.58 -11.10 -1.95
CA PHE A 98 0.25 -12.48 -2.31
C PHE A 98 1.17 -12.99 -3.43
N ALA A 99 1.72 -14.19 -3.24
CA ALA A 99 2.26 -14.95 -4.37
C ALA A 99 1.16 -15.25 -5.40
N PRO A 100 1.47 -15.33 -6.71
CA PRO A 100 0.46 -15.55 -7.74
C PRO A 100 -0.46 -16.75 -7.50
N ASP A 101 0.09 -17.86 -7.00
CA ASP A 101 -0.66 -19.10 -6.76
C ASP A 101 -1.60 -19.00 -5.55
N SER A 102 -1.33 -18.10 -4.61
CA SER A 102 -2.22 -17.82 -3.46
C SER A 102 -3.49 -17.09 -3.89
N VAL A 103 -3.49 -16.45 -5.07
CA VAL A 103 -4.63 -15.71 -5.62
C VAL A 103 -4.89 -16.15 -7.07
N ALA A 104 -5.03 -17.46 -7.28
CA ALA A 104 -5.11 -18.08 -8.61
C ALA A 104 -6.14 -17.45 -9.57
N VAL A 105 -7.27 -16.95 -9.07
CA VAL A 105 -8.24 -16.24 -9.92
C VAL A 105 -7.63 -14.95 -10.49
N TYR A 106 -6.96 -14.15 -9.67
CA TYR A 106 -6.27 -12.94 -10.14
C TYR A 106 -5.12 -13.29 -11.07
N ARG A 107 -4.40 -14.38 -10.81
CA ARG A 107 -3.36 -14.89 -11.70
C ARG A 107 -3.88 -15.13 -13.12
N GLU A 108 -5.01 -15.83 -13.25
CA GLU A 108 -5.61 -16.08 -14.57
C GLU A 108 -6.11 -14.79 -15.23
N LEU A 109 -6.73 -13.88 -14.46
CA LEU A 109 -7.18 -12.59 -14.99
C LEU A 109 -6.02 -11.75 -15.53
N VAL A 110 -4.91 -11.69 -14.81
CA VAL A 110 -3.70 -10.99 -15.23
C VAL A 110 -3.09 -11.61 -16.50
N ALA A 111 -3.17 -12.93 -16.65
CA ALA A 111 -2.64 -13.62 -17.82
C ALA A 111 -3.49 -13.43 -19.08
N GLN A 112 -4.80 -13.25 -18.93
CA GLN A 112 -5.75 -13.25 -20.05
C GLN A 112 -6.30 -11.85 -20.40
N PHE A 113 -6.11 -10.85 -19.54
CA PHE A 113 -6.70 -9.51 -19.72
C PHE A 113 -5.69 -8.38 -19.44
N ALA A 114 -6.08 -7.16 -19.81
CA ALA A 114 -5.30 -5.96 -19.53
C ALA A 114 -5.32 -5.62 -18.02
N VAL A 115 -4.18 -5.16 -17.52
CA VAL A 115 -4.00 -4.69 -16.14
C VAL A 115 -3.70 -3.19 -16.17
N CYS A 116 -4.43 -2.41 -15.37
CA CYS A 116 -4.06 -1.02 -15.09
C CYS A 116 -3.15 -1.01 -13.85
N ASP A 117 -1.83 -1.00 -14.07
CA ASP A 117 -0.80 -1.05 -13.02
C ASP A 117 -0.39 0.32 -12.47
N ARG A 118 -1.01 1.39 -12.97
CA ARG A 118 -0.87 2.77 -12.46
C ARG A 118 -2.23 3.40 -12.16
N TRP A 119 -3.11 2.63 -11.51
CA TRP A 119 -4.43 3.07 -11.04
C TRP A 119 -4.37 3.48 -9.57
N PHE A 120 -4.48 4.77 -9.31
CA PHE A 120 -4.36 5.34 -7.96
C PHE A 120 -5.72 5.73 -7.38
N ALA A 121 -5.82 5.72 -6.05
CA ALA A 121 -6.92 6.35 -5.34
C ALA A 121 -6.96 7.85 -5.67
N SER A 122 -8.16 8.43 -5.82
CA SER A 122 -8.31 9.85 -6.15
C SER A 122 -7.85 10.76 -5.02
N VAL A 123 -7.95 10.28 -3.78
CA VAL A 123 -7.44 10.96 -2.59
C VAL A 123 -6.78 9.93 -1.65
N PRO A 124 -5.61 10.23 -1.07
CA PRO A 124 -4.91 9.35 -0.12
C PRO A 124 -5.62 9.32 1.23
N SER A 125 -6.78 8.70 1.28
CA SER A 125 -7.72 8.76 2.40
C SER A 125 -8.58 7.51 2.47
N SER A 126 -9.44 7.45 3.50
CA SER A 126 -10.35 6.34 3.75
C SER A 126 -11.36 6.08 2.63
N THR A 127 -12.20 5.07 2.86
CA THR A 127 -13.14 4.51 1.89
C THR A 127 -14.15 5.50 1.32
N GLN A 128 -14.85 6.27 2.15
CA GLN A 128 -15.96 7.11 1.69
C GLN A 128 -15.53 8.24 0.73
N PRO A 129 -14.45 8.99 0.99
CA PRO A 129 -13.95 9.99 0.04
C PRO A 129 -13.69 9.42 -1.36
N ASN A 130 -13.07 8.24 -1.45
CA ASN A 130 -12.79 7.60 -2.74
C ASN A 130 -14.07 7.07 -3.41
N ARG A 131 -15.06 6.60 -2.66
CA ARG A 131 -16.39 6.26 -3.21
C ARG A 131 -17.09 7.49 -3.81
N LEU A 132 -16.99 8.64 -3.15
CA LEU A 132 -17.54 9.89 -3.69
C LEU A 132 -16.85 10.26 -5.00
N PHE A 133 -15.51 10.22 -5.08
CA PHE A 133 -14.80 10.46 -6.34
C PHE A 133 -15.26 9.56 -7.49
N VAL A 134 -15.48 8.26 -7.23
CA VAL A 134 -16.00 7.32 -8.24
C VAL A 134 -17.38 7.74 -8.76
N HIS A 135 -18.26 8.28 -7.91
CA HIS A 135 -19.63 8.60 -8.27
C HIS A 135 -19.87 10.05 -8.75
N SER A 136 -19.08 11.01 -8.26
CA SER A 136 -19.31 12.45 -8.50
C SER A 136 -18.08 13.20 -9.00
N GLY A 137 -16.93 12.55 -9.16
CA GLY A 137 -15.68 13.21 -9.57
C GLY A 137 -15.06 14.13 -8.51
N THR A 138 -15.62 14.17 -7.29
CA THR A 138 -15.13 14.96 -6.15
C THR A 138 -15.60 14.34 -4.84
N SER A 139 -14.80 14.44 -3.77
CA SER A 139 -15.23 14.09 -2.42
C SER A 139 -16.01 15.21 -1.71
N GLY A 140 -16.17 16.38 -2.34
CA GLY A 140 -16.78 17.54 -1.70
C GLY A 140 -15.97 18.08 -0.51
N GLY A 141 -14.66 17.78 -0.46
CA GLY A 141 -13.78 18.13 0.65
C GLY A 141 -13.67 17.07 1.75
N ALA A 142 -14.43 15.96 1.67
CA ALA A 142 -14.36 14.90 2.66
C ALA A 142 -13.00 14.18 2.62
N THR A 143 -12.44 13.93 3.81
CA THR A 143 -11.18 13.21 4.05
C THR A 143 -11.33 12.08 5.09
N SER A 144 -12.56 11.74 5.47
CA SER A 144 -12.84 10.67 6.44
C SER A 144 -14.10 9.89 6.07
N ASN A 145 -14.30 8.73 6.71
CA ASN A 145 -15.52 7.94 6.52
C ASN A 145 -16.76 8.56 7.17
N ASN A 146 -16.56 9.40 8.18
CA ASN A 146 -17.66 10.05 8.88
C ASN A 146 -17.91 11.43 8.25
N PRO A 147 -19.18 11.82 8.04
CA PRO A 147 -19.49 13.22 7.84
C PRO A 147 -19.10 13.95 9.13
N GLU A 148 -18.14 14.87 9.04
CA GLU A 148 -18.01 15.93 10.05
C GLU A 148 -19.17 16.92 9.91
#